data_AF-A0A401Q8N2-F1
#
_entry.id   AF-A0A401Q8N2-F1
#
_cell.length_a   1.000
_cell.length_b   1.000
_cell.length_c   1.000
_cell.angle_alpha   90.00
_cell.angle_beta   90.00
_cell.angle_gamma   90.00
#
_symmetry.space_group_name_H-M   'P 1'
#
loop_
_entity.id
_entity.type
_entity.pdbx_description
1 polymer ?
#
loop_
_entity_poly.entity_id
_entity_poly.type
_entity_poly.pdbx_seq_one_letter_code
_entity_poly.pdbx_strand_id
1 'polypeptide(L)'
;MAFTGVSEKKIVFRNGDLIDYNLQPSQFLSGFLMELLERDDSVQSVVYTFPHLTIQEFVAALAQFLTPDPRDIGKLLREAHSEEDGRFEIFLRFVVGLSSPQAARPLEQFLGPFHQTTCRVIDWVKEKVEGQIGKRESITSKVNVLNTLHYLFELQNKALAQATVGSIETIIFYGFVLTPIDCMVLSHVIELSETIKHLDLRYSYIQYEGLQRLGPVLHKCQGLR
;
A
#
# COMPACT_ATOMS: atom_id res chain seq x y z
N MET A 1 13.27 -1.89 -13.29
CA MET A 1 12.77 -0.62 -13.84
C MET A 1 11.66 0.00 -12.98
N ALA A 2 10.45 -0.57 -12.91
CA ALA A 2 9.31 0.05 -12.21
C ALA A 2 9.61 0.45 -10.76
N PHE A 3 10.16 -0.48 -9.96
CA PHE A 3 10.54 -0.22 -8.57
C PHE A 3 11.57 0.91 -8.43
N THR A 4 12.63 0.90 -9.24
CA THR A 4 13.61 2.00 -9.28
C THR A 4 12.95 3.32 -9.65
N GLY A 5 11.99 3.29 -10.58
CA GLY A 5 11.17 4.46 -10.89
C GLY A 5 10.44 5.02 -9.68
N VAL A 6 9.82 4.15 -8.86
CA VAL A 6 9.17 4.57 -7.60
C VAL A 6 10.21 5.13 -6.61
N SER A 7 11.31 4.41 -6.39
CA SER A 7 12.38 4.80 -5.47
C SER A 7 13.01 6.16 -5.83
N GLU A 8 13.26 6.40 -7.11
CA GLU A 8 13.92 7.62 -7.60
C GLU A 8 12.93 8.71 -8.01
N LYS A 9 11.61 8.51 -7.80
CA LYS A 9 10.53 9.40 -8.27
C LYS A 9 10.62 9.70 -9.78
N LYS A 10 11.06 8.70 -10.55
CA LYS A 10 11.21 8.75 -11.99
C LYS A 10 9.97 8.16 -12.67
N ILE A 11 9.32 8.99 -13.49
CA ILE A 11 8.11 8.64 -14.25
C ILE A 11 8.35 8.55 -15.77
N VAL A 12 9.46 9.14 -16.25
CA VAL A 12 9.88 9.11 -17.66
C VAL A 12 11.14 8.26 -17.78
N PHE A 13 11.10 7.27 -18.65
CA PHE A 13 12.20 6.34 -18.94
C PHE A 13 12.68 6.57 -20.37
N ARG A 14 14.00 6.49 -20.59
CA ARG A 14 14.64 6.59 -21.91
C ARG A 14 15.08 5.21 -22.37
N ASN A 15 15.45 5.08 -23.65
CA ASN A 15 15.99 3.82 -24.19
C ASN A 15 17.15 3.24 -23.35
N GLY A 16 18.01 4.10 -22.78
CA GLY A 16 19.08 3.66 -21.87
C GLY A 16 18.55 2.91 -20.65
N ASP A 17 17.46 3.40 -20.03
CA ASP A 17 16.84 2.73 -18.89
C ASP A 17 16.30 1.35 -19.25
N LEU A 18 15.70 1.21 -20.44
CA LEU A 18 15.20 -0.09 -20.89
C LEU A 18 16.37 -1.08 -21.03
N ILE A 19 17.48 -0.64 -21.64
CA ILE A 19 18.69 -1.45 -21.81
C ILE A 19 19.27 -1.87 -20.45
N ASP A 20 19.34 -0.95 -19.48
CA ASP A 20 19.85 -1.23 -18.13
C ASP A 20 19.06 -2.33 -17.41
N TYR A 21 17.78 -2.49 -17.75
CA TYR A 21 16.90 -3.55 -17.22
C TYR A 21 16.70 -4.72 -18.18
N ASN A 22 17.52 -4.85 -19.24
CA ASN A 22 17.41 -5.88 -20.27
C ASN A 22 16.03 -5.94 -20.96
N LEU A 23 15.38 -4.79 -21.09
CA LEU A 23 14.11 -4.63 -21.78
C LEU A 23 14.36 -4.16 -23.22
N GLN A 24 13.60 -4.70 -24.16
CA GLN A 24 13.63 -4.30 -25.56
C GLN A 24 12.27 -3.74 -25.97
N PRO A 25 12.21 -2.56 -26.61
CA PRO A 25 10.97 -2.00 -27.14
C PRO A 25 10.23 -3.05 -27.97
N SER A 26 8.98 -3.32 -27.62
CA SER A 26 8.17 -4.36 -28.25
C SER A 26 6.69 -4.06 -28.07
N GLN A 27 5.84 -4.67 -28.90
CA GLN A 27 4.38 -4.56 -28.76
C GLN A 27 3.90 -4.99 -27.36
N PHE A 28 4.59 -5.93 -26.72
CA PHE A 28 4.28 -6.33 -25.35
C PHE A 28 4.54 -5.19 -24.35
N LEU A 29 5.70 -4.51 -24.45
CA LEU A 29 5.98 -3.36 -23.60
C LEU A 29 5.01 -2.21 -23.84
N SER A 30 4.52 -2.02 -25.08
CA SER A 30 3.53 -0.98 -25.40
C SER A 30 2.19 -1.14 -24.67
N GLY A 31 1.88 -2.35 -24.17
CA GLY A 31 0.70 -2.60 -23.35
C GLY A 31 0.82 -2.10 -21.90
N PHE A 32 2.03 -1.92 -21.39
CA PHE A 32 2.31 -1.45 -20.03
C PHE A 32 3.00 -0.09 -19.98
N LEU A 33 3.64 0.32 -21.07
CA LEU A 33 4.35 1.57 -21.22
C LEU A 33 3.83 2.30 -22.45
N MET A 34 3.50 3.58 -22.28
CA MET A 34 3.20 4.47 -23.38
C MET A 34 4.50 5.01 -23.96
N GLU A 35 4.61 4.96 -25.29
CA GLU A 35 5.69 5.58 -26.03
C GLU A 35 5.30 7.04 -26.35
N LEU A 36 6.14 7.98 -25.92
CA LEU A 36 5.94 9.40 -26.13
C LEU A 36 7.12 9.97 -26.92
N LEU A 37 6.80 10.87 -27.84
CA LEU A 37 7.78 11.62 -28.61
C LEU A 37 8.18 12.87 -27.83
N GLU A 38 9.41 12.90 -27.35
CA GLU A 38 10.02 14.09 -26.77
C GLU A 38 10.78 14.83 -27.88
N ARG A 39 10.45 16.11 -28.09
CA ARG A 39 11.15 16.98 -29.05
C ARG A 39 11.93 18.02 -28.27
N ASP A 40 13.24 18.00 -28.43
CA ASP A 40 14.12 19.01 -27.86
C ASP A 40 15.09 19.47 -28.95
N ASP A 41 15.20 20.79 -29.16
CA ASP A 41 16.13 21.48 -30.07
C ASP A 41 16.64 20.65 -31.27
N SER A 42 15.73 20.25 -32.17
CA SER A 42 15.96 19.49 -33.43
C SER A 42 16.16 17.97 -33.33
N VAL A 43 16.25 17.38 -32.14
CA VAL A 43 16.36 15.93 -31.95
C VAL A 43 15.04 15.37 -31.44
N GLN A 44 14.48 14.41 -32.17
CA GLN A 44 13.31 13.66 -31.74
C GLN A 44 13.79 12.42 -30.99
N SER A 45 13.45 12.30 -29.71
CA SER A 45 13.75 11.13 -28.90
C SER A 45 12.46 10.45 -28.43
N VAL A 46 12.51 9.12 -28.27
CA VAL A 46 11.39 8.35 -27.72
C VAL A 46 11.63 8.16 -26.23
N VAL A 47 10.61 8.48 -25.44
CA VAL A 47 10.57 8.23 -24.01
C VAL A 47 9.38 7.34 -23.68
N TYR A 48 9.45 6.65 -22.54
CA TYR A 48 8.46 5.68 -22.10
C TYR A 48 7.92 6.09 -20.74
N THR A 49 6.61 5.96 -20.54
CA THR A 49 5.96 6.21 -19.26
C THR A 49 4.96 5.11 -18.94
N PHE A 50 4.72 4.81 -17.68
CA PHE A 50 3.52 4.03 -17.34
C PHE A 50 2.26 4.90 -17.56
N PRO A 51 1.12 4.32 -17.96
CA PRO A 51 -0.12 5.09 -18.17
C PRO A 51 -0.56 5.87 -16.93
N HIS A 52 -0.25 5.36 -15.74
CA HIS A 52 -0.49 6.02 -14.47
C HIS A 52 0.54 5.58 -13.42
N LEU A 53 0.85 6.44 -12.44
CA LEU A 53 1.80 6.14 -11.37
C LEU A 53 1.40 4.88 -10.58
N THR A 54 0.11 4.70 -10.30
CA THR A 54 -0.36 3.49 -9.60
C THR A 54 -0.11 2.20 -10.40
N ILE A 55 -0.07 2.25 -11.73
CA ILE A 55 0.30 1.09 -12.56
C ILE A 55 1.79 0.81 -12.41
N GLN A 56 2.63 1.85 -12.41
CA GLN A 56 4.07 1.71 -12.12
C GLN A 56 4.29 1.08 -10.74
N GLU A 57 3.58 1.54 -9.72
CA GLU A 57 3.66 1.01 -8.35
C GLU A 57 3.14 -0.42 -8.23
N PHE A 58 2.06 -0.75 -8.94
CA PHE A 58 1.54 -2.12 -9.02
C PHE A 58 2.55 -3.06 -9.68
N VAL A 59 3.14 -2.68 -10.82
CA VAL A 59 4.17 -3.48 -11.50
C VAL A 59 5.43 -3.59 -10.64
N ALA A 60 5.80 -2.53 -9.92
CA ALA A 60 6.90 -2.55 -8.95
C ALA A 60 6.64 -3.56 -7.82
N ALA A 61 5.41 -3.60 -7.29
CA ALA A 61 5.01 -4.53 -6.23
C ALA A 61 5.00 -5.97 -6.75
N LEU A 62 4.39 -6.21 -7.91
CA LEU A 62 4.34 -7.53 -8.53
C LEU A 62 5.73 -8.10 -8.79
N ALA A 63 6.68 -7.27 -9.23
CA ALA A 63 8.06 -7.70 -9.44
C ALA A 63 8.71 -8.31 -8.18
N GLN A 64 8.33 -7.86 -6.97
CA GLN A 64 8.86 -8.41 -5.72
C GLN A 64 8.42 -9.86 -5.46
N PHE A 65 7.27 -10.26 -6.02
CA PHE A 65 6.77 -11.63 -5.94
C PHE A 65 7.42 -12.58 -6.95
N LEU A 66 8.12 -12.02 -7.94
CA LEU A 66 8.81 -12.78 -8.99
C LEU A 66 10.32 -12.90 -8.73
N THR A 67 10.83 -12.27 -7.67
CA THR A 67 12.24 -12.30 -7.31
C THR A 67 12.62 -13.63 -6.65
N PRO A 68 13.71 -14.30 -7.09
CA PRO A 68 14.09 -15.63 -6.57
C PRO A 68 14.50 -15.68 -5.08
N ASP A 69 15.03 -14.59 -4.49
CA ASP A 69 15.36 -14.55 -3.06
C ASP A 69 14.41 -13.62 -2.28
N PRO A 70 13.39 -14.18 -1.63
CA PRO A 70 12.46 -13.40 -0.83
C PRO A 70 13.08 -12.93 0.50
N ARG A 71 14.34 -13.27 0.85
CA ARG A 71 15.03 -12.64 2.00
C ARG A 71 15.17 -11.15 1.89
N ASP A 72 15.22 -10.64 0.67
CA ASP A 72 15.34 -9.21 0.44
C ASP A 72 14.02 -8.47 0.69
N ILE A 73 12.85 -9.12 0.56
CA ILE A 73 11.58 -8.38 0.67
C ILE A 73 11.35 -7.80 2.08
N GLY A 74 11.69 -8.54 3.14
CA GLY A 74 11.51 -8.02 4.50
C GLY A 74 12.38 -6.79 4.79
N LYS A 75 13.60 -6.76 4.23
CA LYS A 75 14.49 -5.59 4.31
C LYS A 75 13.94 -4.44 3.48
N LEU A 76 13.58 -4.72 2.22
CA LEU A 76 13.00 -3.75 1.29
C LEU A 76 11.75 -3.07 1.88
N LEU A 77 10.84 -3.84 2.49
CA LEU A 77 9.62 -3.30 3.09
C LEU A 77 9.93 -2.39 4.29
N ARG A 78 10.95 -2.71 5.08
CA ARG A 78 11.40 -1.84 6.20
C ARG A 78 12.01 -0.55 5.68
N GLU A 79 12.86 -0.62 4.66
CA GLU A 79 13.46 0.56 4.02
C GLU A 79 12.38 1.43 3.37
N ALA A 80 11.50 0.85 2.56
CA ALA A 80 10.40 1.55 1.92
C ALA A 80 9.44 2.22 2.92
N HIS A 81 9.11 1.56 4.03
CA HIS A 81 8.25 2.13 5.07
C HIS A 81 8.95 3.20 5.92
N SER A 82 10.29 3.24 5.93
CA SER A 82 11.03 4.28 6.66
C SER A 82 11.14 5.61 5.90
N GLU A 83 10.74 5.65 4.64
CA GLU A 83 10.72 6.87 3.84
C GLU A 83 9.52 7.74 4.19
N GLU A 84 9.79 8.98 4.61
CA GLU A 84 8.77 9.90 5.12
C GLU A 84 8.05 10.70 4.03
N ASP A 85 8.52 10.63 2.78
CA ASP A 85 7.97 11.41 1.67
C ASP A 85 6.74 10.79 1.00
N GLY A 86 6.27 9.66 1.54
CA GLY A 86 5.07 8.95 1.08
C GLY A 86 5.22 8.21 -0.25
N ARG A 87 6.41 8.21 -0.89
CA ARG A 87 6.59 7.64 -2.24
C ARG A 87 6.28 6.15 -2.35
N PHE A 88 6.28 5.44 -1.23
CA PHE A 88 6.05 3.99 -1.18
C PHE A 88 4.67 3.61 -0.60
N GLU A 89 3.78 4.56 -0.28
CA GLU A 89 2.51 4.22 0.38
C GLU A 89 1.64 3.28 -0.46
N ILE A 90 1.41 3.61 -1.73
CA ILE A 90 0.60 2.77 -2.63
C ILE A 90 1.36 1.50 -3.04
N PHE A 91 2.66 1.59 -3.31
CA PHE A 91 3.51 0.42 -3.54
C PHE A 91 3.39 -0.62 -2.41
N LEU A 92 3.51 -0.19 -1.14
CA LEU A 92 3.39 -1.08 0.02
C LEU A 92 1.99 -1.68 0.13
N ARG A 93 0.93 -0.88 -0.13
CA ARG A 93 -0.45 -1.38 -0.16
C ARG A 93 -0.63 -2.47 -1.23
N PHE A 94 -0.05 -2.30 -2.42
CA PHE A 94 -0.08 -3.34 -3.44
C PHE A 94 0.70 -4.60 -3.03
N VAL A 95 1.88 -4.48 -2.41
CA VAL A 95 2.62 -5.65 -1.94
C VAL A 95 1.78 -6.44 -0.91
N VAL A 96 1.13 -5.74 0.01
CA VAL A 96 0.26 -6.37 1.01
C VAL A 96 -1.00 -6.96 0.36
N GLY A 97 -1.64 -6.24 -0.56
CA GLY A 97 -2.82 -6.70 -1.29
C GLY A 97 -2.56 -7.96 -2.13
N LEU A 98 -1.41 -8.02 -2.80
CA LEU A 98 -0.93 -9.22 -3.53
C LEU A 98 -0.65 -10.41 -2.61
N SER A 99 -0.54 -10.19 -1.30
CA SER A 99 -0.45 -11.25 -0.30
C SER A 99 -1.81 -11.76 0.18
N SER A 100 -2.91 -11.16 -0.28
CA SER A 100 -4.26 -11.67 -0.07
C SER A 100 -4.56 -12.85 -1.01
N PRO A 101 -5.20 -13.93 -0.55
CA PRO A 101 -5.57 -15.04 -1.43
C PRO A 101 -6.48 -14.63 -2.59
N GLN A 102 -7.32 -13.62 -2.41
CA GLN A 102 -8.27 -13.20 -3.45
C GLN A 102 -7.55 -12.50 -4.61
N ALA A 103 -6.59 -11.63 -4.32
CA ALA A 103 -5.83 -10.92 -5.34
C ALA A 103 -4.70 -11.80 -5.94
N ALA A 104 -4.08 -12.66 -5.14
CA ALA A 104 -2.98 -13.52 -5.59
C ALA A 104 -3.43 -14.60 -6.56
N ARG A 105 -4.56 -15.28 -6.28
CA ARG A 105 -4.98 -16.49 -7.01
C ARG A 105 -5.01 -16.35 -8.53
N PRO A 106 -5.59 -15.29 -9.13
CA PRO A 106 -5.57 -15.13 -10.58
C PRO A 106 -4.15 -14.98 -11.13
N LEU A 107 -3.25 -14.32 -10.39
CA LEU A 107 -1.87 -14.08 -10.81
C LEU A 107 -1.00 -15.31 -10.65
N GLU A 108 -1.15 -16.05 -9.55
CA GLU A 108 -0.39 -17.29 -9.29
C GLU A 108 -0.64 -18.36 -10.36
N GLN A 109 -1.81 -18.36 -11.00
CA GLN A 109 -2.12 -19.24 -12.13
C GLN A 109 -1.20 -19.02 -13.34
N PHE A 110 -0.71 -17.80 -13.55
CA PHE A 110 0.17 -17.45 -14.68
C PHE A 110 1.63 -17.30 -14.28
N LEU A 111 1.89 -16.85 -13.05
CA LEU A 111 3.21 -16.42 -12.59
C LEU A 111 3.86 -17.40 -11.61
N GLY A 112 3.14 -18.44 -11.19
CA GLY A 112 3.58 -19.39 -10.18
C GLY A 112 3.28 -18.92 -8.75
N PRO A 113 3.60 -19.75 -7.75
CA PRO A 113 3.18 -19.54 -6.37
C PRO A 113 3.94 -18.39 -5.69
N PHE A 114 3.22 -17.58 -4.91
CA PHE A 114 3.76 -16.45 -4.16
C PHE A 114 4.10 -16.78 -2.70
N HIS A 115 3.88 -18.04 -2.30
CA HIS A 115 3.86 -18.49 -0.90
C HIS A 115 4.99 -17.94 -0.02
N GLN A 116 6.26 -18.05 -0.45
CA GLN A 116 7.39 -17.65 0.38
C GLN A 116 7.45 -16.13 0.60
N THR A 117 7.07 -15.34 -0.40
CA THR A 117 6.99 -13.88 -0.31
C THR A 117 5.80 -13.47 0.54
N THR A 118 4.62 -14.08 0.31
CA THR A 118 3.39 -13.85 1.08
C THR A 118 3.62 -14.04 2.59
N CYS A 119 4.28 -15.13 3.01
CA CYS A 119 4.56 -15.36 4.44
C CYS A 119 5.35 -14.21 5.08
N ARG A 120 6.39 -13.72 4.39
CA ARG A 120 7.23 -12.63 4.90
C ARG A 120 6.51 -11.30 4.95
N VAL A 121 5.65 -11.02 3.97
CA VAL A 121 4.80 -9.83 3.97
C VAL A 121 3.83 -9.89 5.15
N ILE A 122 3.20 -11.04 5.41
CA ILE A 122 2.31 -11.23 6.56
C ILE A 122 3.06 -11.01 7.89
N ASP A 123 4.25 -11.59 8.05
CA ASP A 123 5.07 -11.41 9.25
C ASP A 123 5.42 -9.93 9.47
N TRP A 124 5.78 -9.23 8.38
CA TRP A 124 6.08 -7.81 8.42
C TRP A 124 4.84 -6.96 8.77
N VAL A 125 3.67 -7.25 8.18
CA VAL A 125 2.42 -6.54 8.53
C VAL A 125 2.11 -6.73 10.02
N LYS A 126 2.23 -7.96 10.53
CA LYS A 126 2.03 -8.26 11.95
C LYS A 126 2.96 -7.43 12.83
N GLU A 127 4.26 -7.41 12.53
CA GLU A 127 5.27 -6.59 13.23
C GLU A 127 4.86 -5.10 13.25
N LYS A 128 4.39 -4.56 12.11
CA LYS A 128 4.02 -3.14 12.01
C LYS A 128 2.77 -2.79 12.80
N VAL A 129 1.76 -3.65 12.82
CA VAL A 129 0.54 -3.43 13.61
C VAL A 129 0.84 -3.52 15.11
N GLU A 130 1.55 -4.56 15.55
CA GLU A 130 1.96 -4.73 16.96
C GLU A 130 2.82 -3.56 17.42
N GLY A 131 3.70 -3.06 16.55
CA GLY A 131 4.53 -1.88 16.81
C GLY A 131 3.77 -0.56 16.94
N GLN A 132 2.45 -0.48 16.66
CA GLN A 132 1.67 0.76 16.90
C GLN A 132 1.04 0.82 18.29
N ILE A 133 0.96 -0.29 19.00
CA ILE A 133 0.29 -0.36 20.31
C ILE A 133 1.03 0.53 21.31
N GLY A 134 0.30 1.40 22.01
CA GLY A 134 0.84 2.26 23.06
C GLY A 134 1.71 3.43 22.59
N LYS A 135 1.75 3.73 21.28
CA LYS A 135 2.48 4.90 20.76
C LYS A 135 1.81 6.22 21.14
N ARG A 136 2.64 7.26 21.31
CA ARG A 136 2.20 8.63 21.59
C ARG A 136 1.49 9.26 20.40
N GLU A 137 0.61 10.22 20.68
CA GLU A 137 -0.08 11.01 19.67
C GLU A 137 0.86 12.01 19.01
N SER A 138 1.27 11.73 17.77
CA SER A 138 1.94 12.67 16.87
C SER A 138 1.37 12.53 15.45
N ILE A 139 1.63 13.48 14.56
CA ILE A 139 1.18 13.39 13.16
C ILE A 139 1.78 12.15 12.49
N THR A 140 3.09 11.93 12.64
CA THR A 140 3.78 10.73 12.12
C THR A 140 3.20 9.44 12.68
N SER A 141 2.82 9.44 13.97
CA SER A 141 2.15 8.29 14.60
C SER A 141 0.80 8.01 13.94
N LYS A 142 0.00 9.03 13.64
CA LYS A 142 -1.30 8.90 12.95
C LYS A 142 -1.16 8.37 11.53
N VAL A 143 -0.20 8.89 10.75
CA VAL A 143 0.10 8.38 9.40
C VAL A 143 0.47 6.90 9.46
N ASN A 144 1.34 6.51 10.38
CA ASN A 144 1.76 5.12 10.54
C ASN A 144 0.60 4.21 10.96
N VAL A 145 -0.23 4.63 11.92
CA VAL A 145 -1.44 3.91 12.31
C VAL A 145 -2.34 3.73 11.09
N LEU A 146 -2.67 4.80 10.36
CA LEU A 146 -3.52 4.72 9.19
C LEU A 146 -2.95 3.76 8.13
N ASN A 147 -1.65 3.85 7.81
CA ASN A 147 -1.01 2.94 6.87
C ASN A 147 -1.07 1.47 7.33
N THR A 148 -0.92 1.19 8.64
CA THR A 148 -1.11 -0.17 9.15
C THR A 148 -2.55 -0.67 9.04
N LEU A 149 -3.54 0.21 9.20
CA LEU A 149 -4.95 -0.14 8.97
C LEU A 149 -5.21 -0.45 7.49
N HIS A 150 -4.62 0.33 6.58
CA HIS A 150 -4.66 0.02 5.14
C HIS A 150 -4.02 -1.33 4.85
N TYR A 151 -2.87 -1.68 5.44
CA TYR A 151 -2.26 -3.00 5.24
C TYR A 151 -3.19 -4.14 5.69
N LEU A 152 -3.83 -4.01 6.85
CA LEU A 152 -4.80 -5.02 7.31
C LEU A 152 -5.99 -5.15 6.36
N PHE A 153 -6.48 -4.03 5.84
CA PHE A 153 -7.55 -4.01 4.86
C PHE A 153 -7.12 -4.68 3.55
N GLU A 154 -5.98 -4.33 2.98
CA GLU A 154 -5.49 -4.90 1.71
C GLU A 154 -5.22 -6.41 1.82
N LEU A 155 -4.69 -6.87 2.96
CA LEU A 155 -4.34 -8.28 3.15
C LEU A 155 -5.58 -9.18 3.18
N GLN A 156 -6.76 -8.64 3.54
CA GLN A 156 -8.03 -9.37 3.66
C GLN A 156 -7.92 -10.65 4.51
N ASN A 157 -6.98 -10.68 5.46
CA ASN A 157 -6.76 -11.81 6.36
C ASN A 157 -7.50 -11.55 7.68
N LYS A 158 -8.76 -12.01 7.73
CA LYS A 158 -9.64 -11.81 8.90
C LYS A 158 -9.05 -12.34 10.20
N ALA A 159 -8.40 -13.51 10.17
CA ALA A 159 -7.82 -14.11 11.37
C ALA A 159 -6.66 -13.26 11.93
N LEU A 160 -5.77 -12.78 11.05
CA LEU A 160 -4.70 -11.87 11.46
C LEU A 160 -5.28 -10.56 11.98
N ALA A 161 -6.21 -9.95 11.25
CA ALA A 161 -6.83 -8.70 11.64
C ALA A 161 -7.52 -8.81 13.00
N GLN A 162 -8.29 -9.87 13.27
CA GLN A 162 -8.89 -10.10 14.59
C GLN A 162 -7.84 -10.24 15.69
N ALA A 163 -6.77 -11.01 15.44
CA ALA A 163 -5.70 -11.23 16.41
C ALA A 163 -4.92 -9.95 16.74
N THR A 164 -4.66 -9.09 15.76
CA THR A 164 -3.85 -7.86 15.95
C THR A 164 -4.69 -6.65 16.33
N VAL A 165 -5.87 -6.47 15.73
CA VAL A 165 -6.77 -5.32 15.99
C VAL A 165 -7.44 -5.44 17.34
N GLY A 166 -7.70 -6.65 17.85
CA GLY A 166 -8.20 -6.84 19.22
C GLY A 166 -7.31 -6.21 20.31
N SER A 167 -6.04 -5.92 19.99
CA SER A 167 -5.10 -5.24 20.88
C SER A 167 -5.12 -3.71 20.75
N ILE A 168 -5.80 -3.15 19.74
CA ILE A 168 -5.95 -1.71 19.51
C ILE A 168 -7.16 -1.22 20.30
N GLU A 169 -6.92 -0.75 21.51
CA GLU A 169 -7.99 -0.23 22.37
C GLU A 169 -8.44 1.19 21.96
N THR A 170 -7.51 1.96 21.40
CA THR A 170 -7.67 3.40 21.19
C THR A 170 -7.18 3.80 19.80
N ILE A 171 -8.03 4.50 19.04
CA ILE A 171 -7.73 5.04 17.70
C ILE A 171 -7.97 6.55 17.72
N ILE A 172 -6.94 7.33 17.42
CA ILE A 172 -6.99 8.80 17.54
C ILE A 172 -6.55 9.43 16.23
N PHE A 173 -7.51 9.98 15.50
CA PHE A 173 -7.30 10.77 14.29
C PHE A 173 -7.67 12.24 14.48
N TYR A 174 -7.70 12.75 15.72
CA TYR A 174 -7.95 14.17 16.02
C TYR A 174 -7.17 15.11 15.08
N GLY A 175 -7.85 15.98 14.36
CA GLY A 175 -7.23 16.94 13.44
C GLY A 175 -6.55 16.32 12.21
N PHE A 176 -6.78 15.04 11.91
CA PHE A 176 -6.18 14.32 10.79
C PHE A 176 -7.20 14.12 9.68
N VAL A 177 -6.91 14.58 8.46
CA VAL A 177 -7.86 14.49 7.35
C VAL A 177 -8.05 13.04 6.94
N LEU A 178 -9.29 12.54 7.01
CA LEU A 178 -9.66 11.20 6.56
C LEU A 178 -10.47 11.27 5.27
N THR A 179 -9.97 10.62 4.23
CA THR A 179 -10.69 10.45 2.97
C THR A 179 -11.85 9.47 3.13
N PRO A 180 -12.78 9.43 2.16
CA PRO A 180 -13.83 8.42 2.16
C PRO A 180 -13.28 6.98 2.12
N ILE A 181 -12.10 6.74 1.53
CA ILE A 181 -11.43 5.43 1.53
C ILE A 181 -10.86 5.10 2.90
N ASP A 182 -10.23 6.07 3.59
CA ASP A 182 -9.74 5.88 4.96
C ASP A 182 -10.88 5.50 5.91
N CYS A 183 -12.05 6.10 5.72
CA CYS A 183 -13.25 5.76 6.47
C CYS A 183 -13.76 4.34 6.18
N MET A 184 -13.62 3.85 4.94
CA MET A 184 -13.92 2.46 4.58
C MET A 184 -13.00 1.48 5.31
N VAL A 185 -11.70 1.79 5.30
CA VAL A 185 -10.65 1.00 5.95
C VAL A 185 -10.88 0.96 7.46
N LEU A 186 -11.10 2.12 8.07
CA LEU A 186 -11.38 2.23 9.49
C LEU A 186 -12.67 1.48 9.86
N SER A 187 -13.71 1.59 9.03
CA SER A 187 -14.97 0.86 9.22
C SER A 187 -14.75 -0.66 9.23
N HIS A 188 -13.99 -1.18 8.26
CA HIS A 188 -13.64 -2.59 8.17
C HIS A 188 -12.86 -3.08 9.40
N VAL A 189 -11.90 -2.28 9.88
CA VAL A 189 -11.09 -2.62 11.06
C VAL A 189 -11.95 -2.67 12.32
N ILE A 190 -12.78 -1.65 12.56
CA ILE A 190 -13.70 -1.60 13.72
C ILE A 190 -14.68 -2.78 13.66
N GLU A 191 -15.15 -3.15 12.47
CA GLU A 191 -16.05 -4.29 12.30
C GLU A 191 -15.40 -5.62 12.70
N LEU A 192 -14.09 -5.77 12.52
CA LEU A 192 -13.35 -6.97 12.93
C LEU A 192 -12.97 -6.97 14.41
N SER A 193 -13.02 -5.82 15.08
CA SER A 193 -12.83 -5.70 16.52
C SER A 193 -14.03 -6.23 17.30
N GLU A 194 -13.77 -6.79 18.48
CA GLU A 194 -14.83 -7.07 19.47
C GLU A 194 -15.41 -5.75 20.00
N THR A 195 -14.54 -4.87 20.52
CA THR A 195 -14.90 -3.51 20.95
C THR A 195 -13.71 -2.58 20.76
N ILE A 196 -13.96 -1.32 20.43
CA ILE A 196 -12.96 -0.24 20.51
C ILE A 196 -13.26 0.57 21.77
N LYS A 197 -12.29 0.74 22.66
CA LYS A 197 -12.50 1.55 23.87
C LYS A 197 -12.72 3.00 23.46
N HIS A 198 -11.79 3.61 22.74
CA HIS A 198 -11.86 5.04 22.40
C HIS A 198 -11.55 5.29 20.92
N LEU A 199 -12.44 6.01 20.25
CA LEU A 199 -12.29 6.50 18.89
C LEU A 199 -12.45 8.03 18.88
N ASP A 200 -11.39 8.78 18.55
CA ASP A 200 -11.42 10.25 18.46
C ASP A 200 -11.21 10.69 17.01
N LEU A 201 -12.27 11.22 16.40
CA LEU A 201 -12.35 11.69 15.03
C LEU A 201 -12.61 13.21 14.95
N ARG A 202 -12.51 13.95 16.05
CA ARG A 202 -12.77 15.40 16.03
C ARG A 202 -11.83 16.11 15.08
N TYR A 203 -12.37 17.07 14.33
CA TYR A 203 -11.61 17.85 13.32
C TYR A 203 -10.91 16.98 12.26
N SER A 204 -11.42 15.77 11.97
CA SER A 204 -10.84 14.88 10.94
C SER A 204 -11.35 15.18 9.51
N TYR A 205 -12.11 16.27 9.33
CA TYR A 205 -12.65 16.72 8.03
C TYR A 205 -13.34 15.60 7.21
N ILE A 206 -14.04 14.68 7.89
CA ILE A 206 -14.68 13.54 7.24
C ILE A 206 -15.84 14.01 6.35
N GLN A 207 -15.81 13.59 5.09
CA GLN A 207 -16.88 13.88 4.13
C GLN A 207 -18.13 13.04 4.40
N TYR A 208 -19.28 13.45 3.86
CA TYR A 208 -20.56 12.76 4.02
C TYR A 208 -20.48 11.25 3.70
N GLU A 209 -19.84 10.90 2.58
CA GLU A 209 -19.62 9.50 2.18
C GLU A 209 -18.77 8.73 3.21
N GLY A 210 -17.78 9.38 3.82
CA GLY A 210 -16.98 8.79 4.89
C GLY A 210 -17.80 8.52 6.15
N LEU A 211 -18.68 9.44 6.53
CA LEU A 211 -19.61 9.24 7.65
C LEU A 211 -20.59 8.09 7.39
N GLN A 212 -21.09 7.95 6.15
CA GLN A 212 -21.95 6.83 5.77
C GLN A 212 -21.25 5.47 5.92
N ARG A 213 -19.95 5.40 5.62
CA ARG A 213 -19.15 4.19 5.78
C ARG A 213 -18.89 3.85 7.24
N LEU A 214 -18.67 4.85 8.09
CA LEU A 214 -18.39 4.64 9.52
C LEU A 214 -19.66 4.35 10.31
N GLY A 215 -20.77 5.02 10.01
CA GLY A 215 -22.02 4.96 10.77
C GLY A 215 -22.44 3.56 11.25
N PRO A 216 -22.44 2.53 10.38
CA PRO A 216 -22.84 1.17 10.77
C PRO A 216 -22.01 0.55 11.89
N VAL A 217 -20.73 0.92 12.05
CA VAL A 217 -19.80 0.25 12.97
C VAL A 217 -19.52 1.04 14.25
N LEU A 218 -19.94 2.31 14.32
CA LEU A 218 -19.66 3.20 15.46
C LEU A 218 -20.26 2.69 16.79
N HIS A 219 -21.28 1.83 16.73
CA HIS A 219 -21.88 1.20 17.91
C HIS A 219 -20.89 0.28 18.67
N LYS A 220 -19.79 -0.15 18.04
CA LYS A 220 -18.72 -0.93 18.67
C LYS A 220 -17.73 -0.08 19.47
N CYS A 221 -17.82 1.25 19.41
CA CYS A 221 -16.96 2.18 20.14
C CYS A 221 -17.58 2.53 21.50
N GLN A 222 -16.87 2.27 22.60
CA GLN A 222 -17.35 2.62 23.95
C GLN A 222 -17.28 4.13 24.21
N GLY A 223 -16.27 4.80 23.66
CA GLY A 223 -16.10 6.25 23.64
C GLY A 223 -15.88 6.72 22.22
N LEU A 224 -16.80 7.56 21.73
CA LEU A 224 -16.69 8.24 20.44
C LEU A 224 -16.55 9.74 20.69
N ARG A 225 -15.53 10.38 20.12
CA ARG A 225 -15.32 11.83 20.18
C ARG A 225 -15.19 12.42 18.80
#